data_AF-A0AAQ3WEH6-F1
#
_entry.id   AF-A0AAQ3WEH6-F1
#
_cell.length_a   1.000
_cell.length_b   1.000
_cell.length_c   1.000
_cell.angle_alpha   90.00
_cell.angle_beta   90.00
_cell.angle_gamma   90.00
#
_symmetry.space_group_name_H-M   'P 1'
#
loop_
_entity.id
_entity.type
_entity.pdbx_description
1 polymer ?
#
loop_
_entity_poly.entity_id
_entity_poly.type
_entity_poly.pdbx_seq_one_letter_code
_entity_poly.pdbx_strand_id
1 'polypeptide(L)'
;MVKSGWVGKIIYIIVILSSISICLIGIRSKANQEQQRKVEYAKSTIKSEAVKIKRLNKQIRQLYQNDQEEFLVEPIEKAKIKDIERDIIILKTEAVDFGLKSKDFLTDNSEVWQGKKELLLKIEEVKNKSGIQKRVSDLLVQAPTDWTTENLDVVIKENTTAEDIIKIRNDVSKMKDQWSEAITSVLDQMDVQVKQYNEIKQSIAEMNRDGVLTSEANMENFIFIFNQLSEIKNETLKKELSDQLDVIDKLLEKQAIDGSATEQDEVQPNE
;
A
#
# COMPACT_ATOMS: atom_id res chain seq x y z
N MET A 1 11.54 -18.07 -96.72
CA MET A 1 11.60 -18.78 -95.42
C MET A 1 12.67 -18.11 -94.57
N VAL A 2 12.33 -17.70 -93.32
CA VAL A 2 13.21 -17.23 -92.20
C VAL A 2 13.89 -15.85 -92.46
N LYS A 3 13.81 -14.79 -91.63
CA LYS A 3 13.80 -14.66 -90.16
C LYS A 3 12.94 -13.47 -89.67
N SER A 4 11.62 -13.67 -89.58
CA SER A 4 10.68 -12.80 -88.83
C SER A 4 10.63 -13.12 -87.32
N GLY A 5 11.67 -13.77 -86.77
CA GLY A 5 11.64 -14.34 -85.41
C GLY A 5 12.50 -13.62 -84.37
N TRP A 6 13.30 -12.62 -84.77
CA TRP A 6 14.27 -11.98 -83.87
C TRP A 6 13.75 -10.65 -83.30
N VAL A 7 13.13 -9.81 -84.13
CA VAL A 7 12.57 -8.51 -83.70
C VAL A 7 11.37 -8.69 -82.76
N GLY A 8 10.49 -9.68 -83.03
CA GLY A 8 9.36 -10.00 -82.15
C GLY A 8 9.77 -10.57 -80.79
N LYS A 9 10.89 -11.31 -80.72
CA LYS A 9 11.44 -11.83 -79.44
C LYS A 9 12.06 -10.72 -78.59
N ILE A 10 12.68 -9.71 -79.21
CA ILE A 10 13.28 -8.56 -78.49
C ILE A 10 12.18 -7.65 -77.91
N ILE A 11 11.08 -7.42 -78.64
CA ILE A 11 9.94 -6.63 -78.15
C ILE A 11 9.27 -7.33 -76.96
N TYR A 12 9.07 -8.65 -77.02
CA TYR A 12 8.49 -9.42 -75.89
C TYR A 12 9.35 -9.35 -74.63
N ILE A 13 10.68 -9.41 -74.74
CA ILE A 13 11.59 -9.35 -73.58
C ILE A 13 11.56 -7.95 -72.92
N ILE A 14 11.43 -6.87 -73.70
CA ILE A 14 11.33 -5.49 -73.17
C ILE A 14 9.98 -5.24 -72.46
N VAL A 15 8.88 -5.79 -72.98
CA VAL A 15 7.55 -5.67 -72.34
C VAL A 15 7.46 -6.47 -71.04
N ILE A 16 8.12 -7.63 -70.95
CA ILE A 16 8.16 -8.45 -69.72
C ILE A 16 9.02 -7.77 -68.64
N LEU A 17 10.17 -7.17 -68.99
CA LEU A 17 11.04 -6.45 -68.04
C LEU A 17 10.43 -5.13 -67.52
N SER A 18 9.64 -4.44 -68.35
CA SER A 18 8.92 -3.22 -67.95
C SER A 18 7.73 -3.53 -67.03
N SER A 19 7.03 -4.65 -67.24
CA SER A 19 5.96 -5.15 -66.36
C SER A 19 6.48 -5.48 -64.93
N ILE A 20 7.63 -6.15 -64.81
CA ILE A 20 8.25 -6.46 -63.50
C ILE A 20 8.68 -5.19 -62.77
N SER A 21 9.21 -4.18 -63.49
CA SER A 21 9.55 -2.88 -62.89
C SER A 21 8.33 -2.14 -62.35
N ILE A 22 7.19 -2.15 -63.06
CA ILE A 22 5.96 -1.49 -62.61
C ILE A 22 5.34 -2.23 -61.41
N CYS A 23 5.41 -3.56 -61.35
CA CYS A 23 5.00 -4.34 -60.18
C CYS A 23 5.90 -4.08 -58.96
N LEU A 24 7.23 -3.99 -59.12
CA LEU A 24 8.16 -3.67 -58.03
C LEU A 24 8.02 -2.21 -57.56
N ILE A 25 7.77 -1.26 -58.47
CA ILE A 25 7.46 0.14 -58.14
C ILE A 25 6.11 0.24 -57.44
N GLY A 26 5.09 -0.51 -57.87
CA GLY A 26 3.77 -0.57 -57.23
C GLY A 26 3.82 -1.19 -55.82
N ILE A 27 4.59 -2.26 -55.63
CA ILE A 27 4.83 -2.87 -54.31
C ILE A 27 5.63 -1.91 -53.42
N ARG A 28 6.68 -1.25 -53.93
CA ARG A 28 7.43 -0.22 -53.19
C ARG A 28 6.57 1.01 -52.89
N SER A 29 5.69 1.43 -53.79
CA SER A 29 4.80 2.56 -53.60
C SER A 29 3.74 2.27 -52.53
N LYS A 30 3.12 1.08 -52.56
CA LYS A 30 2.20 0.63 -51.51
C LYS A 30 2.89 0.47 -50.17
N ALA A 31 4.09 -0.12 -50.13
CA ALA A 31 4.88 -0.24 -48.91
C ALA A 31 5.29 1.13 -48.35
N ASN A 32 5.70 2.07 -49.21
CA ASN A 32 6.01 3.45 -48.79
C ASN A 32 4.77 4.18 -48.27
N GLN A 33 3.60 3.98 -48.91
CA GLN A 33 2.35 4.58 -48.46
C GLN A 33 1.88 4.00 -47.12
N GLU A 34 2.03 2.69 -46.91
CA GLU A 34 1.75 2.04 -45.62
C GLU A 34 2.67 2.57 -44.51
N GLN A 35 3.97 2.71 -44.80
CA GLN A 35 4.93 3.28 -43.86
C GLN A 35 4.62 4.74 -43.51
N GLN A 36 4.29 5.57 -44.51
CA GLN A 36 3.86 6.96 -44.27
C GLN A 36 2.62 7.03 -43.40
N ARG A 37 1.61 6.17 -43.62
CA ARG A 37 0.41 6.09 -42.77
C ARG A 37 0.75 5.72 -41.33
N LYS A 38 1.68 4.78 -41.11
CA LYS A 38 2.13 4.42 -39.76
C LYS A 38 2.84 5.58 -39.07
N VAL A 39 3.65 6.35 -39.79
CA VAL A 39 4.31 7.56 -39.24
C VAL A 39 3.29 8.66 -38.92
N GLU A 40 2.32 8.92 -39.78
CA GLU A 40 1.25 9.89 -39.53
C GLU A 40 0.35 9.46 -38.36
N TYR A 41 0.01 8.18 -38.29
CA TYR A 41 -0.71 7.58 -37.17
C TYR A 41 0.08 7.71 -35.86
N ALA A 42 1.39 7.46 -35.88
CA ALA A 42 2.27 7.64 -34.74
C ALA A 42 2.28 9.11 -34.28
N LYS A 43 2.47 10.05 -35.21
CA LYS A 43 2.50 11.49 -34.91
C LYS A 43 1.19 12.00 -34.31
N SER A 44 0.05 11.57 -34.86
CA SER A 44 -1.27 11.95 -34.33
C SER A 44 -1.56 11.28 -32.98
N THR A 45 -1.17 10.01 -32.82
CA THR A 45 -1.34 9.29 -31.56
C THR A 45 -0.49 9.91 -30.45
N ILE A 46 0.78 10.22 -30.68
CA ILE A 46 1.66 10.85 -29.68
C ILE A 46 1.05 12.17 -29.16
N LYS A 47 0.45 12.99 -30.03
CA LYS A 47 -0.28 14.20 -29.60
C LYS A 47 -1.47 13.86 -28.68
N SER A 48 -2.22 12.82 -29.00
CA SER A 48 -3.32 12.34 -28.15
C SER A 48 -2.82 11.75 -26.83
N GLU A 49 -1.69 11.04 -26.83
CA GLU A 49 -1.09 10.48 -25.61
C GLU A 49 -0.63 11.60 -24.66
N ALA A 50 -0.11 12.72 -25.16
CA ALA A 50 0.22 13.89 -24.33
C ALA A 50 -1.02 14.47 -23.61
N VAL A 51 -2.18 14.48 -24.27
CA VAL A 51 -3.45 14.87 -23.63
C VAL A 51 -3.87 13.85 -22.57
N LYS A 52 -3.72 12.55 -22.85
CA LYS A 52 -4.01 11.49 -21.87
C LYS A 52 -3.11 11.58 -20.64
N ILE A 53 -1.83 11.92 -20.79
CA ILE A 53 -0.91 12.14 -19.66
C ILE A 53 -1.43 13.22 -18.73
N LYS A 54 -1.85 14.38 -19.27
CA LYS A 54 -2.41 15.47 -18.47
C LYS A 54 -3.68 15.03 -17.73
N ARG A 55 -4.54 14.26 -18.39
CA ARG A 55 -5.75 13.68 -17.78
C ARG A 55 -5.40 12.69 -16.68
N LEU A 56 -4.47 11.77 -16.91
CA LEU A 56 -4.04 10.77 -15.93
C LEU A 56 -3.37 11.43 -14.73
N ASN A 57 -2.52 12.43 -14.93
CA ASN A 57 -1.93 13.20 -13.83
C ASN A 57 -3.02 13.87 -12.98
N LYS A 58 -4.08 14.43 -13.61
CA LYS A 58 -5.23 14.96 -12.88
C LYS A 58 -5.97 13.88 -12.08
N GLN A 59 -6.15 12.68 -12.64
CA GLN A 59 -6.78 11.57 -11.93
C GLN A 59 -5.94 11.10 -10.73
N ILE A 60 -4.61 11.05 -10.86
CA ILE A 60 -3.69 10.76 -9.75
C ILE A 60 -3.81 11.84 -8.67
N ARG A 61 -3.81 13.12 -9.05
CA ARG A 61 -3.98 14.24 -8.10
C ARG A 61 -5.28 14.15 -7.28
N GLN A 62 -6.35 13.65 -7.89
CA GLN A 62 -7.62 13.42 -7.20
C GLN A 62 -7.59 12.26 -6.18
N LEU A 63 -6.48 11.53 -6.08
CA LEU A 63 -6.24 10.55 -5.02
C LEU A 63 -5.59 11.20 -3.80
N TYR A 64 -5.13 12.44 -3.92
CA TYR A 64 -4.59 13.23 -2.82
C TYR A 64 -5.62 14.21 -2.27
N GLN A 65 -5.49 14.54 -1.00
CA GLN A 65 -6.35 15.52 -0.32
C GLN A 65 -6.16 16.93 -0.87
N ASN A 66 -4.96 17.25 -1.35
CA ASN A 66 -4.58 18.58 -1.81
C ASN A 66 -3.48 18.52 -2.90
N ASP A 67 -3.12 19.70 -3.42
CA ASP A 67 -2.14 19.85 -4.51
C ASP A 67 -0.69 19.59 -4.06
N GLN A 68 -0.42 19.50 -2.75
CA GLN A 68 0.89 19.13 -2.23
C GLN A 68 1.21 17.65 -2.48
N GLU A 69 0.21 16.83 -2.83
CA GLU A 69 0.38 15.40 -3.14
C GLU A 69 1.04 14.61 -1.97
N GLU A 70 0.86 15.08 -0.73
CA GLU A 70 1.41 14.45 0.48
C GLU A 70 0.49 13.34 1.01
N PHE A 71 -0.76 13.70 1.29
CA PHE A 71 -1.74 12.85 1.95
C PHE A 71 -2.82 12.35 0.99
N LEU A 72 -3.12 11.06 1.07
CA LEU A 72 -4.18 10.43 0.28
C LEU A 72 -5.57 10.74 0.84
N VAL A 73 -6.56 10.86 -0.04
CA VAL A 73 -7.97 10.88 0.38
C VAL A 73 -8.33 9.53 1.00
N GLU A 74 -9.31 9.49 1.90
CA GLU A 74 -9.86 8.24 2.42
C GLU A 74 -11.40 8.25 2.33
N PRO A 75 -12.04 7.15 1.92
CA PRO A 75 -11.45 5.90 1.42
C PRO A 75 -10.99 5.99 -0.05
N ILE A 76 -9.92 5.28 -0.42
CA ILE A 76 -9.57 5.04 -1.83
C ILE A 76 -9.93 3.62 -2.27
N GLU A 77 -10.68 3.53 -3.37
CA GLU A 77 -10.95 2.27 -4.04
C GLU A 77 -9.70 1.72 -4.73
N LYS A 78 -9.26 0.52 -4.31
CA LYS A 78 -8.13 -0.20 -4.96
C LYS A 78 -8.34 -0.42 -6.47
N ALA A 79 -9.59 -0.54 -6.90
CA ALA A 79 -9.94 -0.66 -8.33
C ALA A 79 -9.54 0.61 -9.11
N LYS A 80 -9.83 1.79 -8.56
CA LYS A 80 -9.49 3.08 -9.18
C LYS A 80 -7.98 3.24 -9.39
N ILE A 81 -7.16 2.87 -8.39
CA ILE A 81 -5.69 2.89 -8.51
C ILE A 81 -5.22 1.97 -9.65
N LYS A 82 -5.75 0.73 -9.71
CA LYS A 82 -5.39 -0.25 -10.74
C LYS A 82 -5.80 0.18 -12.14
N ASP A 83 -6.95 0.82 -12.28
CA ASP A 83 -7.44 1.28 -13.57
C ASP A 83 -6.58 2.44 -14.10
N ILE A 84 -6.19 3.38 -13.24
CA ILE A 84 -5.23 4.45 -13.58
C ILE A 84 -3.88 3.84 -13.97
N GLU A 85 -3.35 2.90 -13.19
CA GLU A 85 -2.09 2.21 -13.50
C GLU A 85 -2.13 1.52 -14.87
N ARG A 86 -3.22 0.80 -15.17
CA ARG A 86 -3.42 0.14 -16.47
C ARG A 86 -3.41 1.17 -17.60
N ASP A 87 -4.15 2.27 -17.44
CA ASP A 87 -4.24 3.33 -18.44
C ASP A 87 -2.87 4.00 -18.70
N ILE A 88 -2.01 4.12 -17.68
CA ILE A 88 -0.63 4.61 -17.82
C ILE A 88 0.23 3.60 -18.59
N ILE A 89 0.15 2.31 -18.26
CA ILE A 89 0.96 1.26 -18.89
C ILE A 89 0.69 1.16 -20.39
N ILE A 90 -0.56 1.31 -20.83
CA ILE A 90 -0.95 1.21 -22.24
C ILE A 90 -0.65 2.46 -23.08
N LEU A 91 -0.15 3.55 -22.48
CA LEU A 91 0.28 4.73 -23.23
C LEU A 91 1.36 4.33 -24.24
N LYS A 92 1.14 4.69 -25.50
CA LYS A 92 2.09 4.42 -26.59
C LYS A 92 3.18 5.48 -26.61
N THR A 93 4.42 5.07 -26.49
CA THR A 93 5.56 5.99 -26.33
C THR A 93 6.70 5.70 -27.29
N GLU A 94 6.80 4.51 -27.88
CA GLU A 94 7.97 4.10 -28.66
C GLU A 94 7.60 3.56 -30.04
N ALA A 95 8.59 3.46 -30.93
CA ALA A 95 8.38 3.05 -32.32
C ALA A 95 7.66 1.69 -32.44
N VAL A 96 7.93 0.76 -31.52
CA VAL A 96 7.36 -0.60 -31.53
C VAL A 96 5.85 -0.58 -31.30
N ASP A 97 5.33 0.39 -30.53
CA ASP A 97 3.89 0.57 -30.26
C ASP A 97 3.08 0.90 -31.53
N PHE A 98 3.78 1.32 -32.58
CA PHE A 98 3.25 1.69 -33.88
C PHE A 98 3.66 0.72 -35.00
N GLY A 99 4.39 -0.35 -34.68
CA GLY A 99 4.94 -1.28 -35.67
C GLY A 99 5.98 -0.63 -36.59
N LEU A 100 6.70 0.38 -36.08
CA LEU A 100 7.78 1.09 -36.77
C LEU A 100 9.15 0.64 -36.24
N LYS A 101 10.18 0.76 -37.07
CA LYS A 101 11.58 0.66 -36.59
C LYS A 101 11.99 1.99 -35.99
N SER A 102 12.92 1.99 -35.03
CA SER A 102 13.37 3.22 -34.36
C SER A 102 13.86 4.29 -35.33
N LYS A 103 14.57 3.89 -36.40
CA LYS A 103 15.05 4.80 -37.45
C LYS A 103 13.93 5.48 -38.27
N ASP A 104 12.75 4.87 -38.31
CA ASP A 104 11.59 5.33 -39.07
C ASP A 104 10.63 6.14 -38.18
N PHE A 105 10.87 6.17 -36.87
CA PHE A 105 10.12 6.92 -35.87
C PHE A 105 10.81 8.26 -35.57
N LEU A 106 10.52 9.27 -36.40
CA LEU A 106 11.07 10.63 -36.28
C LEU A 106 10.15 11.58 -35.51
N THR A 107 9.14 11.04 -34.82
CA THR A 107 8.20 11.85 -34.04
C THR A 107 8.82 12.19 -32.70
N ASP A 108 8.85 13.48 -32.34
CA ASP A 108 9.19 13.88 -30.98
C ASP A 108 8.15 13.34 -30.00
N ASN A 109 8.61 12.42 -29.14
CA ASN A 109 7.84 11.68 -28.15
C ASN A 109 8.38 11.93 -26.73
N SER A 110 9.32 12.86 -26.57
CA SER A 110 10.04 13.08 -25.31
C SER A 110 9.09 13.42 -24.16
N GLU A 111 8.14 14.35 -24.37
CA GLU A 111 7.08 14.70 -23.41
C GLU A 111 6.26 13.47 -22.99
N VAL A 112 5.89 12.63 -23.96
CA VAL A 112 5.03 11.46 -23.72
C VAL A 112 5.78 10.36 -22.96
N TRP A 113 7.04 10.11 -23.32
CA TRP A 113 7.88 9.14 -22.65
C TRP A 113 8.21 9.56 -21.21
N GLN A 114 8.61 10.82 -21.00
CA GLN A 114 8.88 11.38 -19.67
C GLN A 114 7.63 11.38 -18.81
N GLY A 115 6.50 11.88 -19.34
CA GLY A 115 5.24 11.91 -18.62
C GLY A 115 4.74 10.51 -18.23
N LYS A 116 4.89 9.49 -19.09
CA LYS A 116 4.58 8.10 -18.71
C LYS A 116 5.44 7.63 -17.53
N LYS A 117 6.75 7.90 -17.57
CA LYS A 117 7.67 7.52 -16.49
C LYS A 117 7.30 8.21 -15.16
N GLU A 118 7.00 9.50 -15.20
CA GLU A 118 6.55 10.27 -14.03
C GLU A 118 5.24 9.74 -13.47
N LEU A 119 4.24 9.47 -14.33
CA LEU A 119 2.96 8.90 -13.92
C LEU A 119 3.12 7.53 -13.26
N LEU A 120 4.02 6.68 -13.77
CA LEU A 120 4.33 5.38 -13.16
C LEU A 120 4.93 5.52 -11.76
N LEU A 121 5.83 6.49 -11.56
CA LEU A 121 6.39 6.77 -10.23
C LEU A 121 5.31 7.26 -9.28
N LYS A 122 4.48 8.22 -9.72
CA LYS A 122 3.40 8.76 -8.88
C LYS A 122 2.35 7.72 -8.50
N ILE A 123 1.90 6.88 -9.43
CA ILE A 123 0.89 5.86 -9.11
C ILE A 123 1.48 4.76 -8.21
N GLU A 124 2.77 4.44 -8.34
CA GLU A 124 3.45 3.52 -7.44
C GLU A 124 3.57 4.07 -6.02
N GLU A 125 3.85 5.36 -5.87
CA GLU A 125 3.82 6.04 -4.58
C GLU A 125 2.42 5.97 -3.94
N VAL A 126 1.36 6.27 -4.70
CA VAL A 126 -0.04 6.13 -4.23
C VAL A 126 -0.33 4.70 -3.80
N LYS A 127 0.10 3.70 -4.58
CA LYS A 127 -0.08 2.27 -4.24
C LYS A 127 0.61 1.92 -2.92
N ASN A 128 1.83 2.40 -2.72
CA ASN A 128 2.60 2.15 -1.50
C ASN A 128 1.95 2.82 -0.29
N LYS A 129 1.61 4.12 -0.39
CA LYS A 129 0.93 4.88 0.67
C LYS A 129 -0.42 4.23 1.05
N SER A 130 -1.26 3.94 0.06
CA SER A 130 -2.57 3.29 0.27
C SER A 130 -2.43 1.89 0.87
N GLY A 131 -1.45 1.11 0.43
CA GLY A 131 -1.17 -0.22 0.97
C GLY A 131 -0.75 -0.17 2.44
N ILE A 132 0.06 0.81 2.83
CA ILE A 132 0.49 1.03 4.21
C ILE A 132 -0.69 1.52 5.06
N GLN A 133 -1.43 2.54 4.63
CA GLN A 133 -2.62 3.03 5.35
C GLN A 133 -3.63 1.91 5.60
N LYS A 134 -3.82 1.02 4.63
CA LYS A 134 -4.69 -0.15 4.80
C LYS A 134 -4.17 -1.09 5.89
N ARG A 135 -2.87 -1.39 5.89
CA ARG A 135 -2.24 -2.25 6.92
C ARG A 135 -2.32 -1.63 8.31
N VAL A 136 -2.11 -0.32 8.44
CA VAL A 136 -2.29 0.38 9.73
C VAL A 136 -3.75 0.31 10.16
N SER A 137 -4.67 0.62 9.26
CA SER A 137 -6.13 0.56 9.51
C SER A 137 -6.59 -0.84 9.95
N ASP A 138 -5.96 -1.90 9.44
CA ASP A 138 -6.28 -3.27 9.81
C ASP A 138 -5.94 -3.62 11.26
N LEU A 139 -5.03 -2.88 11.87
CA LEU A 139 -4.63 -3.02 13.28
C LEU A 139 -5.46 -2.12 14.23
N LEU A 140 -6.36 -1.30 13.71
CA LEU A 140 -7.15 -0.35 14.50
C LEU A 140 -8.62 -0.75 14.58
N VAL A 141 -9.26 -0.52 15.72
CA VAL A 141 -10.71 -0.71 15.89
C VAL A 141 -11.48 0.17 14.90
N GLN A 142 -11.03 1.42 14.73
CA GLN A 142 -11.55 2.37 13.75
C GLN A 142 -10.40 3.00 12.97
N ALA A 143 -10.50 2.98 11.64
CA ALA A 143 -9.52 3.61 10.76
C ALA A 143 -9.69 5.14 10.74
N PRO A 144 -8.59 5.91 10.78
CA PRO A 144 -8.63 7.35 10.53
C PRO A 144 -9.20 7.67 9.15
N THR A 145 -10.12 8.63 9.08
CA THR A 145 -10.59 9.20 7.81
C THR A 145 -9.73 10.39 7.36
N ASP A 146 -8.93 10.94 8.27
CA ASP A 146 -7.99 12.02 8.00
C ASP A 146 -6.69 11.78 8.76
N TRP A 147 -5.63 11.48 8.02
CA TRP A 147 -4.31 11.18 8.56
C TRP A 147 -3.49 12.44 8.89
N THR A 148 -4.01 13.63 8.62
CA THR A 148 -3.34 14.91 8.94
C THR A 148 -3.63 15.41 10.36
N THR A 149 -4.58 14.78 11.05
CA THR A 149 -5.01 15.20 12.39
C THR A 149 -3.95 14.85 13.43
N GLU A 150 -3.50 15.85 14.21
CA GLU A 150 -2.46 15.66 15.24
C GLU A 150 -2.92 14.82 16.44
N ASN A 151 -4.23 14.79 16.74
CA ASN A 151 -4.80 14.11 17.90
C ASN A 151 -5.78 13.00 17.49
N LEU A 152 -5.31 12.07 16.66
CA LEU A 152 -6.11 10.89 16.31
C LEU A 152 -6.38 10.04 17.56
N ASP A 153 -7.64 9.68 17.77
CA ASP A 153 -7.98 8.68 18.79
C ASP A 153 -7.66 7.27 18.26
N VAL A 154 -6.39 6.90 18.40
CA VAL A 154 -5.88 5.60 17.98
C VAL A 154 -6.26 4.55 19.02
N VAL A 155 -6.98 3.50 18.59
CA VAL A 155 -7.35 2.34 19.42
C VAL A 155 -6.98 1.05 18.68
N ILE A 156 -6.08 0.24 19.25
CA ILE A 156 -5.62 -1.02 18.64
C ILE A 156 -6.69 -2.13 18.74
N LYS A 157 -6.71 -3.06 17.79
CA LYS A 157 -7.46 -4.32 17.91
C LYS A 157 -6.78 -5.28 18.88
N GLU A 158 -7.54 -6.24 19.38
CA GLU A 158 -7.13 -7.21 20.39
C GLU A 158 -5.92 -8.05 19.97
N ASN A 159 -5.82 -8.36 18.67
CA ASN A 159 -4.76 -9.20 18.12
C ASN A 159 -3.57 -8.42 17.56
N THR A 160 -3.49 -7.10 17.80
CA THR A 160 -2.40 -6.26 17.31
C THR A 160 -1.13 -6.57 18.09
N THR A 161 -0.03 -6.84 17.38
CA THR A 161 1.27 -7.15 18.00
C THR A 161 2.34 -6.10 17.68
N ALA A 162 3.38 -6.04 18.52
CA ALA A 162 4.56 -5.21 18.26
C ALA A 162 5.27 -5.61 16.95
N GLU A 163 5.24 -6.90 16.58
CA GLU A 163 5.82 -7.38 15.33
C GLU A 163 5.08 -6.83 14.10
N ASP A 164 3.74 -6.77 14.15
CA ASP A 164 2.93 -6.19 13.07
C ASP A 164 3.24 -4.70 12.87
N ILE A 165 3.40 -3.96 13.97
CA ILE A 165 3.75 -2.54 13.97
C ILE A 165 5.15 -2.34 13.37
N ILE A 166 6.16 -3.10 13.83
CA ILE A 166 7.54 -3.01 13.32
C ILE A 166 7.61 -3.31 11.82
N LYS A 167 6.86 -4.31 11.33
CA LYS A 167 6.79 -4.63 9.90
C LYS A 167 6.27 -3.46 9.07
N ILE A 168 5.31 -2.69 9.58
CA ILE A 168 4.81 -1.50 8.88
C ILE A 168 5.84 -0.36 8.99
N ARG A 169 6.41 -0.14 10.18
CA ARG A 169 7.40 0.91 10.43
C ARG A 169 8.62 0.81 9.49
N ASN A 170 9.10 -0.41 9.23
CA ASN A 170 10.21 -0.66 8.30
C ASN A 170 9.90 -0.27 6.85
N ASP A 171 8.64 -0.31 6.44
CA ASP A 171 8.23 0.14 5.11
C ASP A 171 8.05 1.66 5.06
N VAL A 172 7.48 2.24 6.12
CA VAL A 172 7.32 3.69 6.27
C VAL A 172 8.67 4.41 6.32
N SER A 173 9.67 3.84 6.99
CA SER A 173 11.00 4.46 7.14
C SER A 173 11.77 4.63 5.83
N LYS A 174 11.29 4.03 4.73
CA LYS A 174 11.84 4.21 3.39
C LYS A 174 11.40 5.55 2.77
N MET A 175 10.36 6.17 3.34
CA MET A 175 9.81 7.47 2.97
C MET A 175 10.27 8.51 3.99
N LYS A 176 10.41 9.77 3.56
CA LYS A 176 10.88 10.89 4.39
C LYS A 176 10.08 12.16 4.07
N ASP A 177 8.77 12.02 4.14
CA ASP A 177 7.78 13.04 3.85
C ASP A 177 6.79 13.21 5.02
N GLN A 178 5.91 14.22 4.94
CA GLN A 178 4.97 14.54 6.02
C GLN A 178 4.00 13.39 6.27
N TRP A 179 3.63 12.67 5.21
CA TRP A 179 2.81 11.47 5.31
C TRP A 179 3.49 10.40 6.17
N SER A 180 4.78 10.14 5.96
CA SER A 180 5.52 9.13 6.72
C SER A 180 5.66 9.49 8.20
N GLU A 181 5.79 10.78 8.52
CA GLU A 181 5.82 11.29 9.90
C GLU A 181 4.48 11.06 10.60
N ALA A 182 3.37 11.39 9.93
CA ALA A 182 2.03 11.19 10.46
C ALA A 182 1.72 9.70 10.71
N ILE A 183 2.07 8.82 9.76
CA ILE A 183 1.91 7.36 9.94
C ILE A 183 2.79 6.87 11.09
N THR A 184 4.03 7.37 11.22
CA THR A 184 4.92 7.00 12.32
C THR A 184 4.33 7.39 13.67
N SER A 185 3.73 8.58 13.79
CA SER A 185 3.05 9.01 15.02
C SER A 185 1.91 8.05 15.41
N VAL A 186 1.09 7.62 14.45
CA VAL A 186 0.04 6.62 14.70
C VAL A 186 0.64 5.29 15.17
N LEU A 187 1.69 4.81 14.50
CA LEU A 187 2.37 3.56 14.88
C LEU A 187 2.99 3.64 16.29
N ASP A 188 3.51 4.81 16.69
CA ASP A 188 4.06 5.01 18.03
C ASP A 188 2.96 4.97 19.11
N GLN A 189 1.79 5.54 18.85
CA GLN A 189 0.63 5.41 19.74
C GLN A 189 0.15 3.96 19.87
N MET A 190 0.22 3.19 18.78
CA MET A 190 -0.12 1.76 18.81
C MET A 190 0.91 0.96 19.62
N ASP A 191 2.20 1.26 19.45
CA ASP A 191 3.29 0.60 20.17
C ASP A 191 3.17 0.82 21.69
N VAL A 192 2.85 2.05 22.10
CA VAL A 192 2.56 2.38 23.51
C VAL A 192 1.40 1.55 24.05
N GLN A 193 0.29 1.44 23.33
CA GLN A 193 -0.86 0.64 23.77
C GLN A 193 -0.53 -0.85 23.90
N VAL A 194 0.19 -1.42 22.92
CA VAL A 194 0.63 -2.82 22.97
C VAL A 194 1.55 -3.05 24.18
N LYS A 195 2.49 -2.12 24.42
CA LYS A 195 3.40 -2.19 25.56
C LYS A 195 2.66 -2.13 26.89
N GLN A 196 1.78 -1.14 27.07
CA GLN A 196 0.97 -1.00 28.29
C GLN A 196 0.13 -2.25 28.57
N TYR A 197 -0.57 -2.77 27.55
CA TYR A 197 -1.35 -4.00 27.71
C TYR A 197 -0.48 -5.18 28.15
N ASN A 198 0.67 -5.38 27.51
CA ASN A 198 1.56 -6.49 27.85
C ASN A 198 2.21 -6.35 29.22
N GLU A 199 2.59 -5.14 29.63
CA GLU A 199 3.15 -4.87 30.96
C GLU A 199 2.12 -5.17 32.05
N ILE A 200 0.88 -4.66 31.92
CA ILE A 200 -0.20 -4.96 32.86
C ILE A 200 -0.49 -6.47 32.90
N LYS A 201 -0.61 -7.11 31.73
CA LYS A 201 -0.84 -8.55 31.63
C LYS A 201 0.25 -9.36 32.31
N GLN A 202 1.51 -8.96 32.13
CA GLN A 202 2.64 -9.61 32.78
C GLN A 202 2.58 -9.42 34.30
N SER A 203 2.32 -8.21 34.80
CA SER A 203 2.21 -7.96 36.25
C SER A 203 1.08 -8.76 36.89
N ILE A 204 -0.06 -8.91 36.21
CA ILE A 204 -1.16 -9.79 36.64
C ILE A 204 -0.69 -11.26 36.72
N ALA A 205 0.02 -11.74 35.69
CA ALA A 205 0.56 -13.11 35.68
C ALA A 205 1.66 -13.32 36.73
N GLU A 206 2.38 -12.27 37.12
CA GLU A 206 3.36 -12.31 38.21
C GLU A 206 2.68 -12.43 39.56
N MET A 207 1.53 -11.78 39.78
CA MET A 207 0.71 -11.91 41.00
C MET A 207 0.02 -13.27 41.10
N ASN A 208 -0.42 -13.85 39.99
CA ASN A 208 -1.14 -15.12 39.97
C ASN A 208 -0.55 -16.09 38.93
N ARG A 209 0.19 -17.10 39.42
CA ARG A 209 0.75 -18.16 38.58
C ARG A 209 -0.08 -19.42 38.75
N ASP A 210 -0.71 -19.86 37.66
CA ASP A 210 -1.49 -21.11 37.60
C ASP A 210 -2.58 -21.21 38.69
N GLY A 211 -3.20 -20.08 39.06
CA GLY A 211 -4.25 -20.02 40.07
C GLY A 211 -3.74 -19.90 41.51
N VAL A 212 -2.43 -19.73 41.72
CA VAL A 212 -1.81 -19.56 43.03
C VAL A 212 -1.21 -18.16 43.14
N LEU A 213 -1.56 -17.46 44.23
CA LEU A 213 -0.99 -16.16 44.55
C LEU A 213 0.52 -16.26 44.83
N THR A 214 1.28 -15.31 44.32
CA THR A 214 2.71 -15.18 44.57
C THR A 214 3.01 -14.09 45.61
N SER A 215 4.29 -13.85 45.91
CA SER A 215 4.71 -12.71 46.74
C SER A 215 4.36 -11.35 46.15
N GLU A 216 4.16 -11.27 44.83
CA GLU A 216 3.77 -10.02 44.15
C GLU A 216 2.29 -9.71 44.33
N ALA A 217 1.46 -10.69 44.69
CA ALA A 217 0.04 -10.48 44.99
C ALA A 217 -0.13 -9.85 46.38
N ASN A 218 0.01 -8.53 46.44
CA ASN A 218 -0.27 -7.71 47.62
C ASN A 218 -1.17 -6.54 47.24
N MET A 219 -1.78 -5.91 48.24
CA MET A 219 -2.78 -4.85 48.01
C MET A 219 -2.20 -3.61 47.31
N GLU A 220 -0.93 -3.29 47.54
CA GLU A 220 -0.26 -2.16 46.89
C GLU A 220 -0.11 -2.38 45.38
N ASN A 221 0.44 -3.55 45.00
CA ASN A 221 0.57 -3.95 43.60
C ASN A 221 -0.79 -4.08 42.92
N PHE A 222 -1.80 -4.64 43.60
CA PHE A 222 -3.16 -4.74 43.09
C PHE A 222 -3.74 -3.36 42.74
N ILE A 223 -3.71 -2.41 43.68
CA ILE A 223 -4.24 -1.05 43.47
C ILE A 223 -3.46 -0.34 42.34
N PHE A 224 -2.14 -0.50 42.31
CA PHE A 224 -1.31 0.07 41.26
C PHE A 224 -1.75 -0.39 39.87
N ILE A 225 -1.88 -1.69 39.66
CA ILE A 225 -2.27 -2.28 38.38
C ILE A 225 -3.73 -1.94 38.03
N PHE A 226 -4.64 -1.96 39.01
CA PHE A 226 -6.03 -1.57 38.82
C PHE A 226 -6.15 -0.14 38.27
N ASN A 227 -5.36 0.81 38.81
CA ASN A 227 -5.37 2.19 38.33
C ASN A 227 -4.87 2.32 36.88
N GLN A 228 -3.93 1.48 36.47
CA GLN A 228 -3.39 1.46 35.10
C GLN A 228 -4.40 0.93 34.07
N LEU A 229 -5.42 0.16 34.47
CA LEU A 229 -6.46 -0.32 33.54
C LEU A 229 -7.18 0.84 32.82
N SER A 230 -7.24 2.01 33.44
CA SER A 230 -7.86 3.20 32.84
C SER A 230 -7.14 3.68 31.57
N GLU A 231 -5.86 3.34 31.41
CA GLU A 231 -5.03 3.69 30.25
C GLU A 231 -5.26 2.76 29.05
N ILE A 232 -5.86 1.58 29.26
CA ILE A 232 -6.17 0.65 28.17
C ILE A 232 -7.40 1.12 27.41
N LYS A 233 -7.17 1.64 26.20
CA LYS A 233 -8.23 2.20 25.34
C LYS A 233 -9.18 1.15 24.75
N ASN A 234 -8.68 -0.05 24.43
CA ASN A 234 -9.54 -1.11 23.88
C ASN A 234 -10.37 -1.74 25.01
N GLU A 235 -11.68 -1.55 24.99
CA GLU A 235 -12.59 -2.03 26.04
C GLU A 235 -12.61 -3.56 26.19
N THR A 236 -12.38 -4.32 25.10
CA THR A 236 -12.27 -5.79 25.17
C THR A 236 -11.02 -6.20 25.95
N LEU A 237 -9.85 -5.62 25.61
CA LEU A 237 -8.59 -5.89 26.29
C LEU A 237 -8.63 -5.43 27.75
N LYS A 238 -9.22 -4.27 28.01
CA LYS A 238 -9.42 -3.73 29.36
C LYS A 238 -10.27 -4.67 30.21
N LYS A 239 -11.35 -5.19 29.64
CA LYS A 239 -12.21 -6.17 30.30
C LYS A 239 -11.46 -7.47 30.59
N GLU A 240 -10.68 -7.99 29.64
CA GLU A 240 -9.85 -9.19 29.87
C GLU A 240 -8.95 -9.03 31.11
N LEU A 241 -8.25 -7.89 31.21
CA LEU A 241 -7.35 -7.62 32.34
C LEU A 241 -8.11 -7.40 33.65
N SER A 242 -9.27 -6.72 33.60
CA SER A 242 -10.16 -6.53 34.75
C SER A 242 -10.66 -7.88 35.29
N ASP A 243 -11.13 -8.76 34.41
CA ASP A 243 -11.63 -10.09 34.79
C ASP A 243 -10.51 -10.93 35.46
N GLN A 244 -9.25 -10.76 35.03
CA GLN A 244 -8.11 -11.42 35.67
C GLN A 244 -7.78 -10.83 37.04
N LEU A 245 -7.87 -9.51 37.21
CA LEU A 245 -7.70 -8.85 38.51
C LEU A 245 -8.80 -9.24 39.50
N ASP A 246 -10.06 -9.36 39.06
CA ASP A 246 -11.17 -9.81 39.90
C ASP A 246 -10.94 -11.22 40.48
N VAL A 247 -10.20 -12.07 39.79
CA VAL A 247 -9.80 -13.39 40.31
C VAL A 247 -8.77 -13.23 41.43
N ILE A 248 -7.80 -12.33 41.26
CA ILE A 248 -6.76 -12.05 42.26
C ILE A 248 -7.37 -11.45 43.53
N ASP A 249 -8.30 -10.51 43.38
CA ASP A 249 -9.02 -9.88 44.49
C ASP A 249 -9.69 -10.95 45.39
N LYS A 250 -10.47 -11.86 44.79
CA LYS A 250 -11.13 -12.96 45.52
C LYS A 250 -10.14 -13.90 46.21
N LEU A 251 -8.97 -14.14 45.62
CA LEU A 251 -7.94 -14.98 46.22
C LEU A 251 -7.27 -14.28 47.41
N LEU A 252 -7.05 -12.97 47.32
CA LEU A 252 -6.51 -12.15 48.41
C LEU A 252 -7.48 -12.08 49.59
N GLU A 253 -8.78 -11.85 49.31
CA GLU A 253 -9.83 -11.89 50.34
C GLU A 253 -9.87 -13.23 51.06
N LYS A 254 -9.81 -14.34 50.31
CA LYS A 254 -9.79 -15.68 50.90
C LYS A 254 -8.56 -15.91 51.77
N GLN A 255 -7.37 -15.51 51.31
CA GLN A 255 -6.14 -15.64 52.08
C GLN A 255 -6.19 -14.84 53.39
N ALA A 256 -6.78 -13.66 53.38
CA ALA A 256 -6.96 -12.84 54.58
C ALA A 256 -7.92 -13.51 55.59
N ILE A 257 -9.01 -14.11 55.11
CA ILE A 257 -9.96 -14.85 55.95
C ILE A 257 -9.29 -16.09 56.56
N ASP A 258 -8.64 -16.91 55.73
CA ASP A 258 -7.97 -18.15 56.18
C ASP A 258 -6.82 -17.82 57.16
N GLY A 259 -6.05 -16.76 56.91
CA GLY A 259 -5.00 -16.28 57.82
C GLY A 259 -5.54 -15.85 59.19
N SER A 260 -6.68 -15.14 59.21
CA SER A 260 -7.32 -14.68 60.46
C SER A 260 -7.94 -15.79 61.30
N ALA A 261 -8.34 -16.92 60.69
CA ALA A 261 -8.88 -18.08 61.40
C ALA A 261 -7.79 -18.86 62.16
N THR A 262 -6.57 -18.94 61.62
CA THR A 262 -5.44 -19.63 62.26
C THR A 262 -4.89 -18.92 63.50
N GLU A 263 -4.97 -17.58 63.56
CA GLU A 263 -4.49 -16.81 64.73
C GLU A 263 -5.45 -16.88 65.94
N GLN A 264 -6.72 -17.28 65.75
CA GLN A 264 -7.68 -17.40 66.84
C GLN A 264 -7.64 -18.75 67.57
N ASP A 265 -7.07 -19.80 66.97
CA ASP A 265 -6.98 -21.14 67.59
C ASP A 265 -5.70 -21.36 68.42
N GLU A 266 -4.70 -20.47 68.36
CA GLU A 266 -3.46 -20.59 69.16
C GLU A 266 -3.50 -19.88 70.53
N VAL A 267 -4.61 -19.20 70.88
CA VAL A 267 -4.77 -18.51 72.17
C VAL A 267 -5.73 -19.27 73.10
N GLN A 268 -5.36 -20.49 73.49
CA GLN A 268 -5.82 -21.07 74.76
C GLN A 268 -4.62 -21.53 75.60
N PRO A 269 -4.30 -20.84 76.71
CA PRO A 269 -3.34 -21.35 77.68
C PRO A 269 -4.01 -22.47 78.48
N ASN A 270 -3.46 -23.68 78.41
CA ASN A 270 -3.78 -24.73 79.38
C ASN A 270 -3.22 -24.30 80.75
N GLU A 271 -4.12 -24.01 81.69
CA GLU A 271 -3.86 -24.00 83.14
C GLU A 271 -3.59 -25.41 83.69
#